data_AF-A0A0H2S324-F1
#
_entry.id   AF-A0A0H2S324-F1
#
_cell.length_a   1.000
_cell.length_b   1.000
_cell.length_c   1.000
_cell.angle_alpha   90.00
_cell.angle_beta   90.00
_cell.angle_gamma   90.00
#
_symmetry.space_group_name_H-M   'P 1'
#
loop_
_entity.id
_entity.type
_entity.pdbx_description
1 polymer ?
#
loop_
_entity_poly.entity_id
_entity_poly.type
_entity_poly.pdbx_seq_one_letter_code
_entity_poly.pdbx_strand_id
1 'polypeptide(L)'
;MKDIPEGSLSFYEVPWPVFKVRPKAEDLTLTAIQNFFGANSRSSPKGTAGVLKEQLRQWHPDRFLTRCLPKVRESDREAVKDGMDQVVRHLNELHTRENKNPF
;
A
#
# COMPACT_ATOMS: atom_id res chain seq x y z
N MET A 1 6.81 -12.50 -10.98
CA MET A 1 7.04 -11.04 -10.90
C MET A 1 8.24 -10.79 -11.79
N LYS A 2 8.08 -10.14 -12.95
CA LYS A 2 9.18 -9.93 -13.92
C LYS A 2 10.39 -9.30 -13.19
N ASP A 3 11.61 -9.70 -13.54
CA ASP A 3 12.84 -9.04 -13.13
C ASP A 3 12.79 -7.56 -13.55
N ILE A 4 12.44 -6.70 -12.60
CA ILE A 4 12.50 -5.25 -12.78
C ILE A 4 13.96 -4.87 -12.50
N PRO A 5 14.69 -4.31 -13.49
CA PRO A 5 16.05 -3.89 -13.29
C PRO A 5 16.14 -2.87 -12.15
N GLU A 6 17.24 -2.93 -11.40
CA GLU A 6 17.48 -1.98 -10.32
C GLU A 6 17.47 -0.54 -10.85
N GLY A 7 16.90 0.37 -10.08
CA GLY A 7 16.77 1.78 -10.46
C GLY A 7 15.89 2.09 -11.67
N SER A 8 15.10 1.16 -12.22
CA SER A 8 14.24 1.45 -13.39
C SER A 8 12.81 1.84 -13.02
N LEU A 9 12.33 1.45 -11.84
CA LEU A 9 10.94 1.64 -11.37
C LEU A 9 10.72 3.10 -10.96
N SER A 10 9.68 3.73 -11.51
CA SER A 10 9.23 5.04 -11.07
C SER A 10 8.17 4.94 -9.97
N PHE A 11 7.88 6.06 -9.29
CA PHE A 11 6.80 6.14 -8.30
C PHE A 11 5.46 5.59 -8.85
N TYR A 12 5.13 5.93 -10.10
CA TYR A 12 3.84 5.58 -10.73
C TYR A 12 3.69 4.09 -11.06
N GLU A 13 4.78 3.34 -11.03
CA GLU A 13 4.83 1.92 -11.36
C GLU A 13 4.87 1.04 -10.12
N VAL A 14 5.07 1.65 -8.94
CA VAL A 14 4.88 0.96 -7.67
C VAL A 14 3.42 0.51 -7.58
N PRO A 15 3.15 -0.75 -7.17
CA PRO A 15 1.80 -1.29 -7.09
C PRO A 15 1.07 -0.77 -5.84
N TRP A 16 0.79 0.53 -5.82
CA TRP A 16 0.04 1.19 -4.77
C TRP A 16 -1.37 0.59 -4.64
N PRO A 17 -1.96 0.55 -3.43
CA PRO A 17 -3.25 -0.09 -3.20
C PRO A 17 -4.40 0.86 -3.58
N VAL A 18 -4.46 1.23 -4.85
CA VAL A 18 -5.49 2.10 -5.44
C VAL A 18 -5.83 1.62 -6.85
N PHE A 19 -7.06 1.85 -7.30
CA PHE A 19 -7.52 1.47 -8.65
C PHE A 19 -7.10 2.46 -9.74
N LYS A 20 -5.81 2.84 -9.77
CA LYS A 20 -5.24 3.71 -10.80
C LYS A 20 -4.00 3.06 -11.41
N VAL A 21 -3.88 3.15 -12.73
CA VAL A 21 -2.75 2.55 -13.49
C VAL A 21 -1.43 3.27 -13.23
N ARG A 22 -1.48 4.58 -13.03
CA ARG A 22 -0.33 5.43 -12.68
C ARG A 22 -0.73 6.43 -11.59
N PRO A 23 -0.82 6.00 -10.33
CA PRO A 23 -1.23 6.86 -9.24
C PRO A 23 -0.14 7.88 -8.90
N LYS A 24 -0.57 9.10 -8.59
CA LYS A 24 0.27 10.15 -8.01
C LYS A 24 0.21 10.07 -6.47
N ALA A 25 1.11 10.77 -5.79
CA ALA A 25 1.10 10.81 -4.32
C ALA A 25 -0.26 11.28 -3.76
N GLU A 26 -0.87 12.29 -4.39
CA GLU A 26 -2.19 12.82 -4.03
C GLU A 26 -3.32 11.79 -4.17
N ASP A 27 -3.13 10.73 -4.95
CA ASP A 27 -4.13 9.68 -5.15
C ASP A 27 -4.17 8.68 -4.00
N LEU A 28 -3.14 8.64 -3.14
CA LEU A 28 -3.01 7.73 -2.00
C LEU A 28 -3.88 8.15 -0.81
N THR A 29 -5.12 8.55 -1.09
CA THR A 29 -6.09 8.98 -0.09
C THR A 29 -6.65 7.80 0.70
N LEU A 30 -7.11 8.07 1.93
CA LEU A 30 -7.82 7.11 2.77
C LEU A 30 -8.96 6.42 2.02
N THR A 31 -9.80 7.18 1.31
CA THR A 31 -10.95 6.66 0.57
C THR A 31 -10.54 5.73 -0.56
N ALA A 32 -9.51 6.08 -1.33
CA ALA A 32 -9.02 5.25 -2.43
C ALA A 32 -8.47 3.90 -1.91
N ILE A 33 -7.71 3.95 -0.82
CA ILE A 33 -7.14 2.77 -0.15
C ILE A 33 -8.23 1.91 0.48
N GLN A 34 -9.22 2.53 1.14
CA GLN A 34 -10.37 1.84 1.71
C GLN A 34 -11.16 1.09 0.62
N ASN A 35 -11.43 1.74 -0.51
CA ASN A 35 -12.13 1.10 -1.63
C ASN A 35 -11.35 -0.09 -2.19
N PHE A 36 -10.02 0.04 -2.33
CA PHE A 36 -9.17 -1.03 -2.81
C PHE A 36 -9.24 -2.27 -1.90
N PHE A 37 -9.04 -2.09 -0.60
CA PHE A 37 -9.07 -3.22 0.34
C PHE A 37 -10.48 -3.74 0.62
N GLY A 38 -11.50 -2.87 0.65
CA GLY A 38 -12.89 -3.29 0.79
C GLY A 38 -13.38 -4.11 -0.40
N ALA A 39 -12.90 -3.84 -1.61
CA ALA A 39 -13.16 -4.71 -2.75
C ALA A 39 -12.47 -6.08 -2.61
N ASN A 40 -11.22 -6.09 -2.12
CA ASN A 40 -10.42 -7.29 -1.99
C ASN A 40 -10.76 -8.15 -0.74
N SER A 41 -11.41 -7.58 0.28
CA SER A 41 -11.77 -8.29 1.51
C SER A 41 -13.09 -9.06 1.42
N ARG A 42 -13.99 -8.69 0.50
CA ARG A 42 -15.33 -9.29 0.35
C ARG A 42 -15.32 -10.81 0.10
N SER A 43 -14.25 -11.34 -0.48
CA SER A 43 -14.05 -12.77 -0.73
C SER A 43 -13.05 -13.43 0.22
N SER A 44 -12.49 -12.69 1.17
CA SER A 44 -11.45 -13.20 2.06
C SER A 44 -12.07 -13.94 3.25
N PRO A 45 -11.67 -15.20 3.54
CA PRO A 45 -12.14 -15.95 4.70
C PRO A 45 -11.67 -15.33 6.03
N LYS A 46 -10.73 -14.38 6.00
CA LYS A 46 -10.19 -13.67 7.18
C LYS A 46 -10.98 -12.40 7.53
N GLY A 47 -11.96 -12.02 6.70
CA GLY A 47 -12.71 -10.77 6.84
C GLY A 47 -11.83 -9.51 6.65
N THR A 48 -12.45 -8.34 6.78
CA THR A 48 -11.79 -7.05 6.53
C THR A 48 -10.64 -6.79 7.50
N ALA A 49 -10.84 -6.99 8.81
CA ALA A 49 -9.79 -6.79 9.82
C ALA A 49 -8.56 -7.68 9.58
N GLY A 50 -8.75 -8.95 9.21
CA GLY A 50 -7.67 -9.87 8.89
C GLY A 50 -6.88 -9.45 7.65
N VAL A 51 -7.57 -9.03 6.58
CA VAL A 51 -6.93 -8.51 5.36
C VAL A 51 -6.11 -7.26 5.67
N LEU A 52 -6.66 -6.31 6.42
CA LEU A 52 -5.94 -5.07 6.79
C LEU A 52 -4.67 -5.38 7.61
N LYS A 53 -4.73 -6.33 8.54
CA LYS A 53 -3.55 -6.77 9.31
C LYS A 53 -2.45 -7.36 8.43
N GLU A 54 -2.81 -8.15 7.42
CA GLU A 54 -1.85 -8.71 6.47
C GLU A 54 -1.22 -7.63 5.59
N GLN A 55 -2.03 -6.66 5.17
CA GLN A 55 -1.56 -5.56 4.35
C GLN A 55 -0.65 -4.62 5.13
N LEU A 56 -0.91 -4.37 6.42
CA LEU A 56 0.02 -3.67 7.31
C LEU A 56 1.39 -4.37 7.38
N ARG A 57 1.41 -5.71 7.42
CA ARG A 57 2.66 -6.48 7.39
C ARG A 57 3.36 -6.39 6.04
N GLN A 58 2.62 -6.33 4.93
CA GLN A 58 3.17 -6.23 3.58
C GLN A 58 3.76 -4.86 3.30
N TRP A 59 3.07 -3.80 3.73
CA TRP A 59 3.47 -2.40 3.56
C TRP A 59 4.39 -1.89 4.67
N HIS A 60 4.74 -2.74 5.64
CA HIS A 60 5.70 -2.40 6.68
C HIS A 60 7.02 -1.89 6.07
N PRO A 61 7.58 -0.78 6.56
CA PRO A 61 8.76 -0.13 5.97
C PRO A 61 9.92 -1.09 5.74
N ASP A 62 10.27 -1.90 6.75
CA ASP A 62 11.34 -2.88 6.62
C ASP A 62 11.14 -3.85 5.42
N ARG A 63 9.92 -4.36 5.21
CA ARG A 63 9.64 -5.32 4.14
C ARG A 63 9.49 -4.65 2.79
N PHE A 64 8.79 -3.52 2.76
CA PHE A 64 8.50 -2.81 1.52
C PHE A 64 9.77 -2.15 0.98
N LEU A 65 10.49 -1.39 1.80
CA LEU A 65 11.67 -0.65 1.38
C LEU A 65 12.81 -1.59 0.95
N THR A 66 13.07 -2.66 1.70
CA THR A 66 14.10 -3.65 1.34
C THR A 66 13.84 -4.30 -0.03
N ARG A 67 12.58 -4.48 -0.42
CA ARG A 67 12.21 -5.10 -1.70
C ARG A 67 12.00 -4.11 -2.84
N CYS A 68 11.55 -2.89 -2.53
CA CYS A 68 11.10 -1.91 -3.50
C CYS A 68 12.19 -0.86 -3.79
N LEU A 69 12.85 -0.29 -2.79
CA LEU A 69 13.82 0.81 -2.98
C LEU A 69 14.98 0.49 -3.94
N PRO A 70 15.58 -0.73 -3.95
CA PRO A 70 16.64 -1.04 -4.92
C PRO A 70 16.16 -0.94 -6.37
N LYS A 71 14.88 -1.19 -6.61
CA LYS A 71 14.26 -1.14 -7.94
C LYS A 71 13.83 0.27 -8.34
N VAL A 72 13.64 1.16 -7.36
CA VAL A 72 13.16 2.53 -7.56
C VAL A 72 14.31 3.44 -7.97
N ARG A 73 14.05 4.26 -9.00
CA ARG A 73 14.92 5.37 -9.44
C ARG A 73 15.28 6.24 -8.26
N GLU A 74 16.54 6.65 -8.15
CA GLU A 74 17.00 7.45 -7.02
C GLU A 74 16.14 8.71 -6.79
N SER A 75 15.76 9.39 -7.88
CA SER A 75 14.90 10.59 -7.86
C SER A 75 13.51 10.36 -7.26
N ASP A 76 13.00 9.13 -7.30
CA ASP A 76 11.66 8.78 -6.82
C ASP A 76 11.69 8.12 -5.43
N ARG A 77 12.86 7.81 -4.86
CA ARG A 77 12.98 7.06 -3.61
C ARG A 77 12.33 7.77 -2.43
N GLU A 78 12.48 9.09 -2.34
CA GLU A 78 11.86 9.88 -1.28
C GLU A 78 10.34 9.88 -1.42
N ALA A 79 9.82 10.18 -2.61
CA ALA A 79 8.39 10.11 -2.90
C ALA A 79 7.79 8.73 -2.61
N VAL A 80 8.51 7.64 -2.91
CA VAL A 80 8.07 6.27 -2.61
C VAL A 80 8.07 5.98 -1.10
N LYS A 81 9.02 6.52 -0.31
CA LYS A 81 8.97 6.40 1.15
C LYS A 81 7.75 7.12 1.72
N ASP A 82 7.53 8.35 1.28
CA ASP A 82 6.40 9.17 1.73
C ASP A 82 5.06 8.53 1.37
N GLY A 83 4.93 8.02 0.13
CA GLY A 83 3.73 7.30 -0.31
C GLY A 83 3.48 6.04 0.50
N MET A 84 4.54 5.29 0.86
CA MET A 84 4.43 4.12 1.71
C MET A 84 3.99 4.50 3.13
N ASP A 85 4.53 5.57 3.70
CA ASP A 85 4.12 6.06 5.02
C ASP A 85 2.65 6.48 5.02
N GLN A 86 2.17 7.13 3.95
CA GLN A 86 0.75 7.45 3.78
C GLN A 86 -0.12 6.18 3.75
N VAL A 87 0.29 5.17 2.97
CA VAL A 87 -0.45 3.89 2.90
C VAL A 87 -0.50 3.20 4.26
N VAL A 88 0.62 3.12 4.98
CA VAL A 88 0.68 2.50 6.33
C VAL A 88 -0.19 3.26 7.32
N ARG A 89 -0.17 4.60 7.28
CA ARG A 89 -1.04 5.44 8.12
C ARG A 89 -2.51 5.15 7.86
N HIS A 90 -2.93 5.13 6.60
CA HIS A 90 -4.32 4.86 6.22
C HIS A 90 -4.74 3.43 6.57
N LEU A 91 -3.87 2.44 6.35
CA LEU A 91 -4.11 1.06 6.77
C LEU A 91 -4.30 0.92 8.29
N ASN A 92 -3.49 1.62 9.09
CA ASN A 92 -3.62 1.61 10.55
C ASN A 92 -4.93 2.27 11.00
N GLU A 93 -5.33 3.37 10.36
CA GLU A 93 -6.59 4.05 10.62
C GLU A 93 -7.78 3.13 10.30
N LEU A 94 -7.79 2.48 9.14
CA LEU A 94 -8.82 1.52 8.75
C LEU A 94 -8.84 0.31 9.71
N HIS A 95 -7.68 -0.27 10.02
CA HIS A 95 -7.60 -1.40 10.93
C HIS A 95 -8.12 -1.04 12.33
N THR A 96 -7.81 0.16 12.82
CA THR A 96 -8.32 0.66 14.10
C THR A 96 -9.83 0.85 14.07
N ARG A 97 -10.40 1.39 12.98
CA ARG A 97 -11.85 1.55 12.80
C ARG A 97 -12.58 0.22 12.79
N GLU A 98 -12.06 -0.76 12.05
CA GLU A 98 -12.66 -2.10 11.97
C GLU A 98 -12.59 -2.84 13.33
N ASN A 99 -11.49 -2.71 14.08
CA ASN A 99 -11.41 -3.33 15.42
C ASN A 99 -12.24 -2.58 16.47
N LYS A 100 -12.48 -1.27 16.31
CA LYS A 100 -13.35 -0.46 17.18
C LYS A 100 -14.82 -0.53 16.81
N ASN A 101 -15.17 -1.14 15.68
CA ASN A 101 -16.53 -1.46 15.32
C ASN A 101 -16.75 -2.97 15.50
N PRO A 102 -16.68 -3.49 16.74
CA PRO A 102 -17.31 -4.77 17.00
C PRO A 102 -18.80 -4.50 16.78
N PHE A 103 -19.47 -5.33 16.00
CA PHE A 103 -20.87 -5.54 16.34
C PHE A 103 -20.93 -6.04 17.79
#